data_AF-A0A945F0S2-F1
#
_entry.id   AF-A0A945F0S2-F1
#
_cell.length_a   1.000
_cell.length_b   1.000
_cell.length_c   1.000
_cell.angle_alpha   90.00
_cell.angle_beta   90.00
_cell.angle_gamma   90.00
#
_symmetry.space_group_name_H-M   'P 1'
#
loop_
_entity.id
_entity.type
_entity.pdbx_description
1 polymer ?
#
loop_
_entity_poly.entity_id
_entity_poly.type
_entity_poly.pdbx_seq_one_letter_code
_entity_poly.pdbx_strand_id
1 'polypeptide(L)' 'TGFNSKYLIELTSVLEGETAEFHFSDGASPTLVQDSSDSSSLFVIMPMRI' A
#
# COMPACT_ATOMS: atom_id res chain seq x y z
N THR A 1 -7.55 2.30 -13.43
CA THR A 1 -7.50 3.11 -12.19
C THR A 1 -6.06 3.14 -11.71
N GLY A 2 -5.72 4.08 -10.83
CA GLY A 2 -4.35 4.21 -10.32
C GLY A 2 -4.35 4.78 -8.91
N PHE A 3 -3.17 4.95 -8.33
CA PHE A 3 -2.99 5.58 -7.03
C PHE A 3 -1.96 6.70 -7.16
N ASN A 4 -2.00 7.65 -6.22
CA ASN A 4 -0.99 8.69 -6.15
C ASN A 4 0.35 8.08 -5.74
N SER A 5 1.39 8.27 -6.55
CA SER A 5 2.74 7.75 -6.28
C SER A 5 3.34 8.33 -5.00
N LYS A 6 2.92 9.53 -4.58
CA LYS A 6 3.35 10.14 -3.31
C LYS A 6 3.03 9.25 -2.11
N TYR A 7 1.91 8.53 -2.14
CA TYR A 7 1.54 7.61 -1.05
C TYR A 7 2.49 6.42 -0.97
N LEU A 8 2.99 5.92 -2.09
CA LEU A 8 3.99 4.85 -2.09
C LEU A 8 5.32 5.33 -1.53
N ILE A 9 5.75 6.54 -1.88
CA ILE A 9 6.99 7.13 -1.35
C ILE A 9 6.88 7.34 0.17
N GLU A 10 5.75 7.86 0.66
CA GLU A 10 5.53 8.03 2.10
C GLU A 10 5.52 6.68 2.83
N LEU A 11 4.89 5.64 2.24
CA LEU A 11 4.90 4.27 2.77
C LEU A 11 6.31 3.72 2.95
N THR A 12 7.22 3.92 2.00
CA THR A 12 8.61 3.45 2.10
C THR A 12 9.39 4.05 3.27
N SER A 13 8.95 5.19 3.81
CA SER A 13 9.59 5.80 4.99
C SER A 13 9.08 5.26 6.33
N VAL A 14 7.95 4.54 6.32
CA VAL A 14 7.30 3.99 7.51
C VAL A 14 7.51 2.48 7.61
N LEU A 15 7.66 1.80 6.47
CA LEU A 15 8.00 0.37 6.44
C LEU A 15 9.34 0.11 7.13
N GLU A 16 9.35 -0.88 8.02
CA GLU A 16 10.54 -1.29 8.76
C GLU A 16 11.22 -2.49 8.08
N GLY A 17 10.45 -3.31 7.37
CA GLY A 17 10.93 -4.46 6.62
C GLY A 17 11.56 -4.12 5.27
N GLU A 18 12.35 -5.06 4.76
CA GLU A 18 12.97 -4.95 3.43
C GLU A 18 11.94 -5.09 2.29
N THR A 19 10.83 -5.77 2.56
CA THR A 19 9.78 -6.03 1.57
C THR A 19 8.40 -5.67 2.09
N ALA A 20 7.51 -5.29 1.17
CA ALA A 20 6.11 -5.02 1.45
C ALA A 20 5.23 -5.84 0.50
N GLU A 21 4.14 -6.38 1.04
CA GLU A 21 3.14 -7.13 0.29
C GLU A 21 1.95 -6.23 -0.05
N PHE A 22 1.52 -6.29 -1.32
CA PHE A 22 0.41 -5.51 -1.82
C PHE A 22 -0.74 -6.43 -2.22
N HIS A 23 -1.88 -6.28 -1.55
CA HIS A 23 -3.08 -7.04 -1.84
C HIS A 23 -4.03 -6.19 -2.68
N PHE A 24 -4.18 -6.60 -3.94
CA PHE A 24 -5.10 -5.98 -4.89
C PHE A 24 -6.37 -6.82 -5.01
N SER A 25 -7.49 -6.15 -5.22
CA SER A 25 -8.78 -6.79 -5.47
C SER A 25 -9.30 -6.39 -6.86
N ASP A 26 -10.03 -5.29 -6.95
CA ASP A 26 -10.48 -4.69 -8.21
C ASP A 26 -10.03 -3.22 -8.30
N GLY A 27 -10.18 -2.62 -9.48
CA GLY A 27 -9.67 -1.27 -9.74
C GLY A 27 -10.34 -0.14 -8.93
N ALA A 28 -11.53 -0.36 -8.36
CA ALA A 28 -12.25 0.62 -7.55
C ALA A 28 -12.11 0.36 -6.04
N SER A 29 -11.58 -0.80 -5.66
CA SER A 29 -11.38 -1.20 -4.28
C SER A 29 -10.06 -0.68 -3.71
N PRO A 30 -9.99 -0.45 -2.38
CA PRO A 30 -8.75 -0.10 -1.69
C PRO A 30 -7.67 -1.17 -1.85
N THR A 31 -6.41 -0.75 -1.94
CA THR A 31 -5.24 -1.63 -1.88
C THR A 31 -4.76 -1.70 -0.43
N LEU A 32 -4.62 -2.92 0.09
CA LEU A 32 -3.98 -3.15 1.39
C LEU A 32 -2.48 -3.36 1.18
N VAL A 33 -1.67 -2.70 1.99
CA VAL A 33 -0.22 -2.88 2.03
C VAL A 33 0.18 -3.37 3.41
N GLN A 34 0.97 -4.42 3.47
CA GLN A 34 1.42 -5.04 4.71
C GLN A 34 2.94 -5.11 4.72
N ASP A 35 3.54 -4.84 5.89
CA ASP A 35 4.97 -5.06 6.08
C ASP A 35 5.25 -6.56 6.24
N SER A 36 6.23 -7.07 5.49
CA SER A 36 6.69 -8.46 5.59
C SER A 36 7.34 -8.79 6.94
N SER A 37 7.95 -7.81 7.61
CA SER A 37 8.56 -8.02 8.93
C SER A 37 7.58 -7.88 10.08
N ASP A 38 6.44 -7.22 9.86
CA ASP A 38 5.41 -7.02 10.88
C ASP A 38 3.99 -7.12 10.29
N SER A 39 3.35 -8.26 10.51
CA SER A 39 1.98 -8.51 10.08
C SER A 39 0.91 -7.66 10.77
N SER A 40 1.25 -6.95 11.85
CA SER A 40 0.33 -6.02 12.52
C SER A 40 0.34 -4.62 11.89
N SER A 41 1.36 -4.31 11.08
CA SER A 41 1.50 -3.05 10.38
C SER A 41 0.80 -3.09 9.02
N LEU A 42 -0.44 -2.58 9.02
CA LEU A 42 -1.34 -2.55 7.87
C LEU A 42 -1.63 -1.13 7.41
N PHE A 43 -1.52 -0.91 6.11
CA PHE A 43 -1.77 0.36 5.46
C PHE A 43 -2.81 0.20 4.35
N VAL A 44 -3.62 1.24 4.14
CA VAL A 44 -4.67 1.25 3.11
C VAL A 44 -4.44 2.40 2.16
N ILE A 45 -4.39 2.10 0.86
CA ILE A 45 -4.31 3.09 -0.21
C ILE A 45 -5.63 3.10 -0.97
N MET A 46 -6.25 4.28 -1.06
CA MET A 46 -7.47 4.46 -1.85
C MET A 46 -7.13 4.64 -3.34
N PRO A 47 -7.84 3.96 -4.26
CA PRO A 47 -7.67 4.19 -5.68
C PRO A 47 -8.22 5.56 -6.06
N MET A 48 -7.56 6.18 -7.04
CA MET A 48 -8.02 7.39 -7.70
C MET A 48 -8.51 7.04 -9.11
N ARG A 49 -9.60 7.71 -9.52
CA ARG A 49 -9.96 7.77 -10.94
C ARG A 49 -8.94 8.67 -11.63
N ILE A 50 -8.26 8.09 -12.61
CA ILE A 50 -7.32 8.76 -13.52
C ILE A 50 -7.95 8.83 -14.90
#